data_AF-K9UCR7-F1
#
_entry.id   AF-K9UCR7-F1
#
_cell.length_a   1.000
_cell.length_b   1.000
_cell.length_c   1.000
_cell.angle_alpha   90.00
_cell.angle_beta   90.00
_cell.angle_gamma   90.00
#
_symmetry.space_group_name_H-M   'P 1'
#
loop_
_entity.id
_entity.type
_entity.pdbx_description
1 polymer ?
#
loop_
_entity_poly.entity_id
_entity_poly.type
_entity_poly.pdbx_seq_one_letter_code
_entity_poly.pdbx_strand_id
1 'polypeptide(L)'
;MNIFQLELFPEAVEKIDLNTPKIQCLLSSLHSFSGAKERWSARKQQGLTDRELEAAIAYEFGIWGGATHPFSHTHKGGKQPKFWLGDDWIYGKPTFQGRKLIDLVRKLLDIP
;
A
#
# COMPACT_ATOMS: atom_id res chain seq x y z
N MET A 1 -21.76 -26.42 -31.71
CA MET A 1 -22.59 -25.41 -31.00
C MET A 1 -22.41 -25.68 -29.51
N ASN A 2 -21.28 -25.22 -28.97
CA ASN A 2 -21.12 -23.99 -28.19
C ASN A 2 -21.89 -24.02 -26.86
N ILE A 3 -21.17 -24.29 -25.77
CA ILE A 3 -21.41 -23.63 -24.49
C ILE A 3 -20.04 -23.40 -23.81
N PHE A 4 -19.18 -22.57 -24.42
CA PHE A 4 -18.14 -21.88 -23.66
C PHE A 4 -18.80 -20.67 -23.01
N GLN A 5 -19.37 -20.86 -21.82
CA GLN A 5 -19.83 -19.74 -20.99
C GLN A 5 -19.52 -20.06 -19.52
N LEU A 6 -18.23 -20.13 -19.22
CA LEU A 6 -17.72 -19.81 -17.88
C LEU A 6 -17.75 -18.29 -17.74
N GLU A 7 -18.96 -17.74 -17.66
CA GLU A 7 -19.14 -16.35 -17.33
C GLU A 7 -19.03 -16.16 -15.82
N LEU A 8 -18.03 -15.35 -15.47
CA LEU A 8 -18.16 -14.28 -14.51
C LEU A 8 -18.58 -14.75 -13.12
N PHE A 9 -17.59 -15.13 -12.33
CA PHE A 9 -17.58 -14.68 -10.94
C PHE A 9 -17.16 -13.20 -10.96
N PRO A 10 -18.07 -12.21 -10.88
CA PRO A 10 -17.66 -10.93 -10.37
C PRO A 10 -17.45 -11.15 -8.88
N GLU A 11 -16.29 -11.68 -8.50
CA GLU A 11 -15.77 -11.40 -7.16
C GLU A 11 -15.94 -9.91 -6.99
N ALA A 12 -16.69 -9.50 -5.97
CA ALA A 12 -16.89 -8.12 -5.64
C ALA A 12 -15.51 -7.51 -5.48
N VAL A 13 -15.00 -6.91 -6.56
CA VAL A 13 -13.75 -6.18 -6.55
C VAL A 13 -14.07 -5.00 -5.68
N GLU A 14 -13.77 -5.14 -4.39
CA GLU A 14 -13.91 -4.09 -3.40
C GLU A 14 -13.14 -2.90 -3.95
N LYS A 15 -13.88 -1.98 -4.58
CA LYS A 15 -13.29 -0.84 -5.28
C LYS A 15 -12.58 -0.02 -4.22
N ILE A 16 -11.28 0.12 -4.37
CA ILE A 16 -10.51 0.97 -3.46
C ILE A 16 -10.93 2.42 -3.75
N ASP A 17 -11.62 3.03 -2.80
CA ASP A 17 -11.95 4.45 -2.88
C ASP A 17 -10.70 5.29 -2.59
N LEU A 18 -10.10 5.78 -3.67
CA LEU A 18 -8.91 6.63 -3.66
C LEU A 18 -9.13 7.98 -2.95
N ASN A 19 -10.38 8.39 -2.72
CA ASN A 19 -10.71 9.63 -2.03
C ASN A 19 -10.77 9.48 -0.50
N THR A 20 -10.63 8.26 0.02
CA THR A 20 -10.62 8.08 1.47
C THR A 20 -9.29 8.57 2.08
N PRO A 21 -9.33 9.29 3.22
CA PRO A 21 -8.13 9.81 3.89
C PRO A 21 -7.03 8.76 4.09
N LYS A 22 -7.41 7.55 4.51
CA LYS A 22 -6.48 6.43 4.73
C LYS A 22 -5.69 6.03 3.47
N ILE A 23 -6.30 6.12 2.29
CA ILE A 23 -5.67 5.76 1.02
C ILE A 23 -4.76 6.89 0.53
N GLN A 24 -5.22 8.13 0.60
CA GLN A 24 -4.40 9.29 0.22
C GLN A 24 -3.13 9.40 1.09
N CYS A 25 -3.27 9.23 2.41
CA CYS A 25 -2.13 9.25 3.33
C CYS A 25 -1.18 8.06 3.12
N LEU A 26 -1.70 6.88 2.79
CA LEU A 26 -0.87 5.73 2.44
C LEU A 26 -0.08 6.00 1.14
N LEU A 27 -0.74 6.51 0.10
CA LEU A 27 -0.08 6.86 -1.16
C LEU A 27 0.99 7.94 -0.96
N SER A 28 0.70 8.96 -0.14
CA SER A 28 1.66 9.98 0.25
C SER A 28 2.87 9.37 0.98
N SER A 29 2.64 8.45 1.91
CA SER A 29 3.72 7.76 2.63
C SER A 29 4.62 6.95 1.70
N LEU A 30 4.03 6.23 0.72
CA LEU A 30 4.76 5.45 -0.28
C LEU A 30 5.56 6.31 -1.26
N HIS A 31 5.26 7.61 -1.35
CA HIS A 31 5.92 8.58 -2.23
C HIS A 31 6.61 9.72 -1.46
N SER A 32 6.87 9.51 -0.16
CA SER A 32 7.43 10.54 0.72
C SER A 32 8.88 10.91 0.38
N PHE A 33 9.64 9.98 -0.21
CA PHE A 33 11.02 10.19 -0.62
C PHE A 33 11.14 10.53 -2.11
N SER A 34 12.09 11.41 -2.44
CA SER A 34 12.45 11.70 -3.85
C SER A 34 12.81 10.41 -4.59
N GLY A 35 12.38 10.31 -5.86
CA GLY A 35 12.59 9.13 -6.69
C GLY A 35 11.63 7.96 -6.42
N ALA A 36 10.67 8.10 -5.49
CA ALA A 36 9.74 7.00 -5.16
C ALA A 36 8.90 6.57 -6.36
N LYS A 37 8.46 7.54 -7.17
CA LYS A 37 7.67 7.26 -8.38
C LYS A 37 8.43 6.38 -9.37
N GLU A 38 9.70 6.69 -9.61
CA GLU A 38 10.59 5.94 -10.49
C GLU A 38 10.86 4.54 -9.93
N ARG A 39 11.11 4.43 -8.62
CA ARG A 39 11.28 3.12 -7.95
C ARG A 39 10.04 2.25 -8.08
N TRP A 40 8.85 2.80 -7.83
CA TRP A 40 7.59 2.06 -7.98
C TRP A 40 7.32 1.67 -9.43
N SER A 41 7.62 2.55 -10.40
CA SER A 41 7.50 2.22 -11.82
C SER A 41 8.40 1.04 -12.22
N ALA A 42 9.67 1.04 -11.78
CA ALA A 42 10.59 -0.07 -12.03
C ALA A 42 10.11 -1.38 -11.38
N ARG A 43 9.64 -1.32 -10.14
CA ARG A 43 9.07 -2.48 -9.42
C ARG A 43 7.83 -3.04 -10.10
N LYS A 44 6.96 -2.17 -10.61
CA LYS A 44 5.78 -2.57 -11.37
C LYS A 44 6.14 -3.36 -12.63
N GLN A 45 7.17 -2.92 -13.37
CA GLN A 45 7.63 -3.61 -14.58
C GLN A 45 8.26 -4.98 -14.27
N GLN A 46 8.96 -5.09 -13.14
CA GLN A 46 9.59 -6.34 -12.71
C GLN A 46 8.57 -7.37 -12.20
N GLY A 47 7.47 -6.90 -11.63
CA GLY A 47 6.62 -7.71 -10.75
C GLY A 47 7.34 -7.96 -9.42
N LEU A 48 6.57 -8.09 -8.33
CA LEU A 48 7.15 -8.35 -7.02
C LEU A 48 6.41 -9.48 -6.35
N THR A 49 7.15 -10.39 -5.70
CA THR A 49 6.57 -11.30 -4.73
C THR A 49 6.08 -10.53 -3.51
N ASP A 50 5.20 -11.13 -2.70
CA ASP A 50 4.68 -10.47 -1.50
C ASP A 50 5.79 -10.08 -0.51
N ARG A 51 6.86 -10.88 -0.43
CA ARG A 51 8.02 -10.59 0.42
C ARG A 51 8.84 -9.42 -0.10
N GLU A 52 9.03 -9.32 -1.41
CA GLU A 52 9.73 -8.19 -2.02
C GLU A 52 8.89 -6.91 -1.95
N LEU A 53 7.57 -7.04 -2.11
CA LEU A 53 6.65 -5.92 -1.93
C LEU A 53 6.65 -5.43 -0.47
N GLU A 54 6.67 -6.34 0.50
CA GLU A 54 6.83 -5.97 1.92
C GLU A 54 8.14 -5.22 2.15
N ALA A 55 9.26 -5.71 1.59
CA ALA A 55 10.56 -5.05 1.70
C ALA A 55 10.58 -3.67 1.01
N ALA A 56 9.91 -3.53 -0.14
CA ALA A 56 9.78 -2.27 -0.86
C ALA A 56 8.96 -1.24 -0.06
N ILE A 57 7.83 -1.67 0.52
CA ILE A 57 7.02 -0.81 1.40
C ILE A 57 7.85 -0.38 2.61
N ALA A 58 8.58 -1.31 3.23
CA ALA A 58 9.45 -1.02 4.37
C ALA A 58 10.55 -0.01 4.02
N TYR A 59 11.08 -0.08 2.80
CA TYR A 59 12.05 0.89 2.30
C TYR A 59 11.45 2.29 2.15
N GLU A 60 10.28 2.41 1.51
CA GLU A 60 9.62 3.71 1.32
C GLU A 60 9.12 4.33 2.62
N PHE A 61 8.76 3.52 3.61
CA PHE A 61 8.40 4.02 4.95
C PHE A 61 9.62 4.46 5.77
N GLY A 62 10.82 4.05 5.37
CA GLY A 62 12.05 4.35 6.11
C GLY A 62 12.04 3.85 7.55
N ILE A 63 13.04 4.30 8.32
CA ILE A 63 13.23 3.92 9.74
C ILE A 63 12.56 4.93 10.67
N TRP A 64 12.56 6.21 10.29
CA TRP A 64 12.16 7.35 11.12
C TRP A 64 10.84 7.96 10.63
N GLY A 65 9.78 7.15 10.62
CA GLY A 65 8.44 7.51 10.17
C GLY A 65 8.05 8.98 10.33
N GLY A 66 7.40 9.55 9.32
CA GLY A 66 6.97 10.96 9.32
C GLY A 66 5.54 11.16 8.81
N ALA A 67 4.90 12.27 9.21
CA ALA A 67 3.69 12.78 8.56
C ALA A 67 3.36 14.23 8.91
N THR A 68 2.67 14.91 7.96
CA THR A 68 1.43 15.74 8.07
C THR A 68 1.45 16.74 6.90
N HIS A 69 0.54 16.70 5.91
CA HIS A 69 -0.88 17.14 5.82
C HIS A 69 -1.49 16.43 4.57
N PRO A 70 -2.81 16.22 4.37
CA PRO A 70 -3.99 16.79 5.05
C PRO A 70 -4.37 16.17 6.39
N PHE A 71 -4.00 14.91 6.65
CA PHE A 71 -4.35 14.20 7.89
C PHE A 71 -3.09 13.76 8.64
N SER A 72 -3.19 13.79 9.98
CA SER A 72 -2.22 13.13 10.86
C SER A 72 -2.13 11.66 10.47
N HIS A 73 -0.92 11.17 10.23
CA HIS A 73 -0.66 9.76 9.99
C HIS A 73 0.73 9.42 10.52
N THR A 74 1.11 8.16 10.56
CA THR A 74 2.50 7.77 10.75
C THR A 74 2.71 6.43 10.08
N HIS A 75 3.96 6.15 9.71
CA HIS A 75 4.33 4.89 9.09
C HIS A 75 5.66 4.44 9.66
N LYS A 76 5.89 3.14 9.68
CA LYS A 76 7.14 2.58 10.15
C LYS A 76 7.54 1.45 9.23
N GLY A 77 8.73 1.53 8.65
CA GLY A 77 9.34 0.44 7.92
C GLY A 77 9.92 -0.64 8.84
N GLY A 78 10.85 -1.42 8.32
CA GLY A 78 11.46 -2.56 9.01
C GLY A 78 10.82 -3.91 8.61
N LYS A 79 11.02 -4.95 9.43
CA LYS A 79 10.61 -6.33 9.09
C LYS A 79 9.13 -6.51 8.80
N GLN A 80 8.27 -5.67 9.39
CA GLN A 80 6.83 -5.67 9.19
C GLN A 80 6.38 -4.22 9.08
N PRO A 81 6.21 -3.68 7.86
CA PRO A 81 5.79 -2.31 7.67
C PRO A 81 4.38 -2.09 8.23
N LYS A 82 4.19 -0.94 8.85
CA LYS A 82 2.94 -0.55 9.50
C LYS A 82 2.59 0.88 9.17
N PHE A 83 1.29 1.15 9.08
CA PHE A 83 0.71 2.45 8.80
C PHE A 83 -0.43 2.74 9.77
N TRP A 84 -0.44 3.95 10.31
CA TRP A 84 -1.46 4.49 11.21
C TRP A 84 -2.02 5.77 10.62
N LEU A 85 -3.33 5.89 10.56
CA LEU A 85 -4.04 7.13 10.29
C LEU A 85 -4.54 7.71 11.61
N GLY A 86 -4.42 9.03 11.77
CA GLY A 86 -4.80 9.76 12.98
C GLY A 86 -3.64 9.91 13.95
N ASP A 87 -3.97 10.32 15.18
CA ASP A 87 -3.01 10.59 16.25
C ASP A 87 -2.62 9.34 17.05
N ASP A 88 -3.11 8.18 16.63
CA ASP A 88 -2.64 6.88 17.09
C ASP A 88 -1.19 6.71 16.62
N TRP A 89 -0.27 7.20 17.46
CA TRP A 89 1.16 7.07 17.30
C TRP A 89 1.56 5.58 17.27
N ILE A 90 2.85 5.28 17.08
CA ILE A 90 3.38 3.90 16.96
C ILE A 90 3.02 2.92 18.09
N TYR A 91 2.40 3.40 19.17
CA TYR A 91 1.92 2.62 20.32
C TYR A 91 0.46 2.14 20.17
N GLY A 92 -0.31 2.71 19.25
CA GLY A 92 -1.69 2.33 18.96
C GLY A 92 -1.84 1.18 17.96
N LYS A 93 -3.09 0.78 17.68
CA LYS A 93 -3.39 -0.25 16.68
C LYS A 93 -3.18 0.31 15.26
N PRO A 94 -2.35 -0.33 14.41
CA PRO A 94 -2.15 0.15 13.04
C PRO A 94 -3.41 0.02 12.21
N THR A 95 -3.66 1.04 11.38
CA THR A 95 -4.72 1.04 10.37
C THR A 95 -4.48 -0.03 9.32
N PHE A 96 -3.22 -0.14 8.85
CA PHE A 96 -2.80 -1.19 7.92
C PHE A 96 -1.48 -1.82 8.37
N GLN A 97 -1.42 -3.16 8.32
CA GLN A 97 -0.22 -3.93 8.59
C GLN A 97 -0.29 -5.31 7.92
N GLY A 98 0.87 -5.93 7.72
CA GLY A 98 0.99 -7.30 7.21
C GLY A 98 0.28 -7.49 5.87
N ARG A 99 -0.42 -8.63 5.72
CA ARG A 99 -1.06 -9.01 4.45
C ARG A 99 -2.02 -7.96 3.91
N LYS A 100 -2.82 -7.33 4.78
CA LYS A 100 -3.78 -6.28 4.38
C LYS A 100 -3.08 -5.07 3.77
N LEU A 101 -1.90 -4.70 4.29
CA LEU A 101 -1.11 -3.61 3.73
C LEU A 101 -0.52 -4.02 2.37
N ILE A 102 0.05 -5.22 2.27
CA ILE A 102 0.66 -5.74 1.04
C ILE A 102 -0.37 -5.81 -0.09
N ASP A 103 -1.53 -6.43 0.15
CA ASP A 103 -2.58 -6.57 -0.86
C ASP A 103 -3.14 -5.21 -1.28
N LEU A 104 -3.25 -4.26 -0.34
CA LEU A 104 -3.71 -2.91 -0.63
C LEU A 104 -2.71 -2.15 -1.50
N VAL A 105 -1.41 -2.20 -1.18
CA VAL A 105 -0.37 -1.54 -1.98
C VAL A 105 -0.26 -2.18 -3.37
N ARG A 106 -0.34 -3.51 -3.45
CA ARG A 106 -0.35 -4.24 -4.73
C ARG A 106 -1.45 -3.72 -5.65
N LYS A 107 -2.67 -3.61 -5.13
CA LYS A 107 -3.82 -3.08 -5.88
C LYS A 107 -3.68 -1.59 -6.21
N LEU A 108 -3.22 -0.77 -5.25
CA LEU A 108 -3.09 0.69 -5.43
C LEU A 108 -2.07 1.08 -6.49
N LEU A 109 -0.94 0.37 -6.52
CA LEU A 109 0.15 0.64 -7.47
C LEU A 109 0.10 -0.28 -8.69
N ASP A 110 -0.88 -1.19 -8.74
CA ASP A 110 -1.10 -2.16 -9.80
C ASP A 110 0.19 -2.96 -10.09
N ILE A 111 0.73 -3.56 -9.03
CA ILE A 111 1.94 -4.39 -9.07
C ILE A 111 1.54 -5.84 -9.45
N PRO A 112 2.10 -6.39 -10.55
CA PRO A 112 1.88 -7.78 -10.97
C PRO A 112 2.32 -8.79 -9.90
#